data_AF-A0A0F9J9H8-F1
#
_entry.id   AF-A0A0F9J9H8-F1
#
_cell.length_a   1.000
_cell.length_b   1.000
_cell.length_c   1.000
_cell.angle_alpha   90.00
_cell.angle_beta   90.00
_cell.angle_gamma   90.00
#
_symmetry.space_group_name_H-M   'P 1'
#
loop_
_entity.id
_entity.type
_entity.pdbx_description
1 polymer ?
#
loop_
_entity_poly.entity_id
_entity_poly.type
_entity_poly.pdbx_seq_one_letter_code
_entity_poly.pdbx_strand_id
1 'polypeptide(L)' 'SDEPDNRILECALKAEADFLVTGDKHLLKLKHYKNFEIAKLSAFLRVLQ' A
#
# COMPACT_ATOMS: atom_id res chain seq x y z
N SER A 1 0.02 3.93 14.78
CA SER A 1 -0.54 4.33 13.49
C SER A 1 -0.83 5.80 13.61
N ASP A 2 -0.09 6.64 12.90
CA ASP A 2 -0.24 8.09 13.00
C ASP A 2 -1.24 8.59 11.95
N GLU A 3 -1.88 9.75 12.18
CA GLU A 3 -2.88 10.31 11.26
C GLU A 3 -2.46 10.37 9.78
N PRO A 4 -1.19 10.66 9.42
CA PRO A 4 -0.76 10.66 8.02
C PRO A 4 -0.88 9.29 7.33
N ASP A 5 -0.57 8.19 8.03
CA ASP A 5 -0.63 6.83 7.48
C ASP A 5 -2.07 6.45 7.14
N ASN A 6 -3.01 6.82 8.00
CA ASN A 6 -4.44 6.55 7.82
C ASN A 6 -4.95 7.20 6.53
N ARG A 7 -4.50 8.42 6.19
CA ARG A 7 -4.94 9.14 4.99
C ARG A 7 -4.48 8.47 3.70
N ILE A 8 -3.29 7.87 3.68
CA ILE A 8 -2.77 7.13 2.51
C ILE A 8 -3.62 5.88 2.28
N LEU A 9 -3.93 5.14 3.35
CA LEU A 9 -4.75 3.94 3.27
C LEU A 9 -6.20 4.26 2.85
N GLU A 10 -6.78 5.35 3.37
CA GLU A 10 -8.09 5.83 2.95
C GLU A 10 -8.12 6.27 1.49
N CYS A 11 -7.06 6.90 0.99
CA CYS A 11 -6.93 7.30 -0.41
C CYS A 11 -6.92 6.07 -1.32
N ALA A 12 -6.05 5.09 -1.03
CA ALA A 12 -5.96 3.86 -1.80
C ALA A 12 -7.29 3.07 -1.80
N LEU A 13 -7.97 3.03 -0.65
CA LEU A 13 -9.29 2.42 -0.52
C LEU A 13 -10.35 3.14 -1.37
N LYS A 14 -10.41 4.48 -1.32
CA LYS A 14 -11.36 5.29 -2.11
C LYS A 14 -11.08 5.24 -3.61
N ALA A 15 -9.81 5.03 -3.98
CA ALA A 15 -9.41 4.85 -5.37
C ALA A 15 -9.68 3.43 -5.91
N GLU A 16 -10.15 2.52 -5.06
CA GLU A 16 -10.30 1.09 -5.38
C GLU A 16 -9.01 0.51 -5.98
N ALA A 17 -7.86 0.96 -5.47
CA ALA A 17 -6.57 0.51 -5.96
C ALA A 17 -6.37 -0.97 -5.68
N ASP A 18 -5.70 -1.70 -6.57
CA ASP A 18 -5.26 -3.08 -6.30
C ASP A 18 -3.97 -3.12 -5.47
N PHE A 19 -3.13 -2.08 -5.60
CA PHE A 19 -1.82 -1.98 -4.95
C PHE A 19 -1.54 -0.58 -4.40
N LEU A 20 -1.00 -0.53 -3.18
CA LEU A 20 -0.31 0.62 -2.60
C LEU A 20 1.20 0.36 -2.63
N VAL A 21 1.90 1.03 -3.54
CA VAL A 21 3.36 0.93 -3.66
C VAL A 21 4.04 2.00 -2.82
N THR A 22 4.83 1.60 -1.83
CA THR A 22 5.49 2.55 -0.91
C THR A 22 6.85 2.06 -0.40
N GLY A 23 7.69 3.01 0.03
CA GLY A 23 8.93 2.76 0.76
C GLY A 23 8.77 2.83 2.28
N ASP A 24 7.58 3.22 2.77
CA ASP A 24 7.31 3.41 4.19
C ASP A 24 7.30 2.09 4.96
N LYS A 25 8.16 1.96 5.98
CA LYS A 25 8.32 0.72 6.75
C LYS A 25 7.13 0.40 7.65
N HIS A 26 6.36 1.40 8.10
CA HIS A 26 5.16 1.17 8.91
C HIS A 26 4.03 0.62 8.05
N LEU A 27 3.77 1.21 6.89
CA LEU A 27 2.75 0.71 5.96
C LEU A 27 3.10 -0.68 5.41
N LEU A 28 4.37 -0.92 5.08
CA LEU A 28 4.83 -2.21 4.58
C LEU A 28 4.68 -3.37 5.59
N LYS A 29 4.59 -3.08 6.90
CA LYS A 29 4.33 -4.14 7.91
C LYS A 29 2.92 -4.70 7.80
N LEU A 30 1.96 -3.93 7.28
CA LEU A 30 0.58 -4.37 7.11
C LEU A 30 0.48 -5.42 6.00
N LYS A 31 1.32 -5.32 4.95
CA LYS A 31 1.37 -6.17 3.73
C LYS A 31 0.10 -6.15 2.88
N HIS A 32 -1.06 -6.08 3.49
CA HIS A 32 -2.37 -6.05 2.86
C HIS A 32 -3.31 -5.20 3.72
N TYR A 33 -4.18 -4.43 3.07
CA TYR A 33 -5.18 -3.62 3.73
C TYR A 33 -6.50 -3.67 2.95
N LYS A 34 -7.53 -4.24 3.56
CA LYS A 34 -8.88 -4.42 2.99
C LYS A 34 -8.89 -5.14 1.64
N ASN A 35 -8.87 -4.42 0.53
CA ASN A 35 -8.99 -4.95 -0.82
C ASN A 35 -7.71 -4.77 -1.65
N PHE A 36 -6.63 -4.25 -1.06
CA PHE A 36 -5.40 -3.93 -1.79
C PHE A 36 -4.14 -4.40 -1.07
N GLU A 37 -3.14 -4.75 -1.86
CA GLU A 37 -1.83 -5.16 -1.35
C GLU A 37 -0.92 -3.95 -1.13
N ILE A 38 -0.06 -4.02 -0.11
CA ILE A 38 0.95 -3.00 0.16
C ILE A 38 2.32 -3.59 -0.15
N ALA A 39 2.96 -3.05 -1.18
CA ALA A 39 4.19 -3.60 -1.73
C ALA A 39 5.31 -2.57 -1.81
N LYS A 40 6.56 -3.05 -1.73
CA LYS A 40 7.72 -2.27 -2.16
C LYS A 40 7.72 -2.18 -3.68
N LEU A 41 8.25 -1.08 -4.23
CA LEU A 41 8.42 -0.91 -5.67
C LEU A 41 9.12 -2.10 -6.34
N SER A 42 10.21 -2.60 -5.74
CA SER A 42 10.94 -3.74 -6.30
C SER A 42 10.13 -5.05 -6.32
N ALA A 43 9.17 -5.22 -5.41
CA ALA A 43 8.26 -6.36 -5.42
C ALA A 43 7.16 -6.17 -6.47
N PHE A 44 6.59 -4.97 -6.54
CA PHE A 44 5.56 -4.63 -7.52
C PHE A 44 6.05 -4.75 -8.96
N LEU A 45 7.28 -4.32 -9.25
CA LEU A 45 7.86 -4.47 -10.59
C LEU A 45 7.96 -5.93 -11.06
N ARG A 46 8.07 -6.90 -10.13
CA ARG A 46 8.05 -8.33 -10.49
C ARG A 46 6.65 -8.87 -10.83
N VAL A 47 5.59 -8.16 -10.45
CA VAL A 47 4.20 -8.51 -10.81
C VAL A 47 3.88 -8.08 -12.25
N LEU A 48 4.55 -7.03 -12.74
CA LEU A 48 4.33 -6.46 -14.08
C LEU A 48 5.21 -7.09 -15.18
N GLN A 49 6.16 -7.93 -14.80
CA GLN A 49 7.03 -8.68 -15.71
C GLN A 49 6.41 -10.04 -16.03
#